data_AF-A0A6A3FEN6-F1
#
_entry.id   AF-A0A6A3FEN6-F1
#
_cell.length_a   1.000
_cell.length_b   1.000
_cell.length_c   1.000
_cell.angle_alpha   90.00
_cell.angle_beta   90.00
_cell.angle_gamma   90.00
#
_symmetry.space_group_name_H-M   'P 1'
#
loop_
_entity.id
_entity.type
_entity.pdbx_description
1 polymer ?
#
loop_
_entity_poly.entity_id
_entity_poly.type
_entity_poly.pdbx_seq_one_letter_code
_entity_poly.pdbx_strand_id
1 'polypeptide(L)'
;MASVPVRRAPGRPPNRRPALATESREEGYFNVDRLVRLFLQRLGQPLKWKVIADMDVEVEGDIESSMFIGQVVGFRLSDGVYIWSVRFTDGDLCDYEAEQLARAVNRAHEIDVSVTSE
;
A
#
# COMPACT_ATOMS: atom_id res chain seq x y z
N MET A 1 -15.92 47.89 28.65
CA MET A 1 -15.77 47.88 27.18
C MET A 1 -14.81 46.76 26.84
N ALA A 2 -15.28 45.66 26.23
CA ALA A 2 -14.43 44.52 25.88
C ALA A 2 -13.90 44.69 24.44
N SER A 3 -12.58 44.78 24.27
CA SER A 3 -11.94 44.87 22.96
C SER A 3 -11.77 43.47 22.37
N VAL A 4 -12.24 43.29 21.13
CA VAL A 4 -12.11 42.04 20.37
C VAL A 4 -10.69 41.95 19.81
N PRO A 5 -9.96 40.84 19.99
CA PRO A 5 -8.61 40.69 19.48
C PRO A 5 -8.59 40.57 17.95
N VAL A 6 -7.63 41.25 17.32
CA VAL A 6 -7.38 41.25 15.87
C VAL A 6 -6.94 39.87 15.40
N ARG A 7 -7.54 39.37 14.30
CA ARG A 7 -7.15 38.11 13.66
C ARG A 7 -5.78 38.26 12.98
N ARG A 8 -4.89 37.28 13.15
CA ARG A 8 -3.60 37.21 12.44
C ARG A 8 -3.82 37.07 10.94
N ALA A 9 -2.95 37.70 10.14
CA ALA A 9 -2.96 37.57 8.69
C ALA A 9 -2.83 36.09 8.28
N PRO A 10 -3.53 35.64 7.22
CA PRO A 10 -3.43 34.27 6.74
C PRO A 10 -1.96 33.93 6.46
N GLY A 11 -1.46 32.86 7.09
CA GLY A 11 -0.11 32.37 6.86
C GLY A 11 0.10 31.99 5.39
N ARG A 12 1.36 32.07 4.93
CA ARG A 12 1.76 31.66 3.58
C ARG A 12 1.19 30.27 3.28
N PRO A 13 0.44 30.08 2.18
CA PRO A 13 -0.04 28.76 1.79
C PRO A 13 1.16 27.81 1.67
N PRO A 14 1.03 26.55 2.16
CA PRO A 14 2.05 25.55 1.91
C PRO A 14 2.27 25.43 0.40
N ASN A 15 3.53 25.26 -0.01
CA ASN A 15 3.92 25.18 -1.40
C ASN A 15 3.16 24.01 -2.06
N ARG A 16 2.14 24.32 -2.88
CA ARG A 16 1.35 23.30 -3.58
C ARG A 16 2.17 22.80 -4.76
N ARG A 17 2.21 21.49 -4.97
CA ARG A 17 2.85 20.88 -6.14
C ARG A 17 2.14 21.36 -7.43
N PRO A 18 2.88 21.64 -8.52
CA PRO A 18 2.29 22.09 -9.77
C PRO A 18 1.46 20.97 -10.41
N ALA A 19 0.39 21.32 -11.11
CA ALA A 19 -0.59 20.39 -11.68
C ALA A 19 -0.01 19.40 -12.72
N LEU A 20 1.17 19.70 -13.26
CA LEU A 20 1.89 18.88 -14.25
C LEU A 20 3.08 18.12 -13.66
N ALA A 21 3.29 18.16 -12.34
CA ALA A 21 4.29 17.31 -11.71
C ALA A 21 3.81 15.86 -11.76
N THR A 22 4.31 15.11 -12.74
CA THR A 22 4.28 13.65 -12.69
C THR A 22 5.15 13.23 -11.52
N GLU A 23 4.59 12.55 -10.51
CA GLU A 23 5.40 11.94 -9.45
C GLU A 23 6.39 10.99 -10.12
N SER A 24 7.68 11.19 -9.88
CA SER A 24 8.67 10.19 -10.24
C SER A 24 8.33 8.89 -9.50
N ARG A 25 8.58 7.73 -10.10
CA ARG A 25 8.32 6.41 -9.48
C ARG A 25 8.96 6.27 -8.09
N GLU A 26 10.03 7.00 -7.84
CA GLU A 26 10.74 7.07 -6.56
C GLU A 26 10.04 7.96 -5.52
N GLU A 27 9.23 8.94 -5.93
CA GLU A 27 8.51 9.87 -5.05
C GLU A 27 7.01 9.54 -4.90
N GLY A 28 6.52 8.57 -5.67
CA GLY A 28 5.13 8.15 -5.69
C GLY A 28 4.60 7.69 -4.32
N TYR A 29 3.29 7.85 -4.10
CA TYR A 29 2.65 7.38 -2.86
C TYR A 29 2.88 5.89 -2.58
N PHE A 30 2.86 5.05 -3.63
CA PHE A 30 3.06 3.60 -3.55
C PHE A 30 4.51 3.16 -3.75
N ASN A 31 5.49 4.05 -3.53
CA ASN A 31 6.90 3.65 -3.51
C ASN A 31 7.16 2.64 -2.37
N VAL A 32 7.94 1.58 -2.65
CA VAL A 32 8.17 0.45 -1.73
C VAL A 32 8.73 0.92 -0.38
N ASP A 33 9.77 1.74 -0.35
CA ASP A 33 10.39 2.21 0.90
C ASP A 33 9.41 3.03 1.74
N ARG A 34 8.57 3.82 1.07
CA ARG A 34 7.54 4.62 1.72
C ARG A 34 6.44 3.75 2.30
N LEU A 35 6.02 2.71 1.57
CA LEU A 35 5.02 1.74 2.02
C LEU A 35 5.52 0.93 3.20
N VAL A 36 6.77 0.45 3.19
CA VAL A 36 7.37 -0.26 4.33
C VAL A 36 7.31 0.62 5.59
N ARG A 37 7.74 1.89 5.48
CA ARG A 37 7.67 2.84 6.60
C ARG A 37 6.22 3.06 7.06
N LEU A 38 5.28 3.19 6.12
CA LEU A 38 3.86 3.37 6.41
C LEU A 38 3.28 2.19 7.18
N PHE A 39 3.56 0.97 6.74
CA PHE A 39 3.03 -0.25 7.36
C PHE A 39 3.56 -0.42 8.78
N LEU A 40 4.85 -0.15 9.01
CA LEU A 40 5.46 -0.22 10.34
C LEU A 40 4.96 0.90 11.27
N GLN A 41 4.64 2.08 10.76
CA GLN A 41 4.06 3.18 11.55
C GLN A 41 2.57 2.96 11.86
N ARG A 42 1.84 2.34 10.93
CA ARG A 42 0.40 2.14 11.01
C ARG A 42 0.04 0.75 10.51
N LEU A 43 0.14 -0.23 11.42
CA LEU A 43 -0.04 -1.65 11.11
C LEU A 43 -1.39 -1.99 10.47
N GLY A 44 -2.45 -1.26 10.86
CA GLY A 44 -3.80 -1.43 10.31
C GLY A 44 -4.08 -0.68 9.00
N GLN A 45 -3.16 0.19 8.56
CA GLN A 45 -3.34 0.96 7.33
C GLN A 45 -3.54 0.10 6.07
N PRO A 46 -2.79 -1.00 5.85
CA PRO A 46 -2.97 -1.83 4.66
C PRO A 46 -4.15 -2.79 4.75
N LEU A 47 -4.95 -2.81 5.83
CA LEU A 47 -6.11 -3.70 5.89
C LEU A 47 -7.09 -3.41 4.75
N LYS A 48 -7.62 -4.47 4.15
CA LYS A 48 -8.49 -4.48 2.96
C LYS A 48 -7.84 -3.99 1.67
N TRP A 49 -6.57 -3.60 1.69
CA TRP A 49 -5.88 -3.21 0.46
C TRP A 49 -5.72 -4.41 -0.45
N LYS A 50 -5.85 -4.16 -1.75
CA LYS A 50 -5.60 -5.15 -2.79
C LYS A 50 -4.10 -5.24 -3.08
N VAL A 51 -3.64 -6.45 -3.33
CA VAL A 51 -2.27 -6.75 -3.70
C VAL A 51 -2.27 -7.67 -4.91
N ILE A 52 -1.14 -7.73 -5.62
CA ILE A 52 -0.94 -8.68 -6.70
C ILE A 52 0.32 -9.48 -6.44
N ALA A 53 0.20 -10.78 -6.66
CA ALA A 53 1.31 -11.73 -6.64
C ALA A 53 1.32 -12.51 -7.95
N ASP A 54 2.51 -12.68 -8.49
CA ASP A 54 2.78 -13.62 -9.57
C ASP A 54 3.02 -14.99 -8.91
N MET A 55 2.24 -15.99 -9.31
CA MET A 55 2.35 -17.37 -8.80
C MET A 55 2.49 -18.34 -9.95
N ASP A 56 3.38 -19.32 -9.76
CA ASP A 56 3.60 -20.39 -10.73
C ASP A 56 2.51 -21.46 -10.56
N VAL A 57 1.74 -21.69 -11.61
CA VAL A 57 0.63 -22.65 -11.65
C VAL A 57 0.97 -23.74 -12.66
N GLU A 58 0.85 -25.00 -12.25
CA GLU A 58 1.02 -26.13 -13.17
C GLU A 58 -0.28 -26.36 -13.95
N VAL A 59 -0.20 -26.22 -15.28
CA VAL A 59 -1.30 -26.43 -16.21
C VAL A 59 -0.85 -27.44 -17.26
N GLU A 60 -1.52 -28.61 -17.31
CA GLU A 60 -1.22 -29.68 -18.28
C GLU A 60 0.26 -30.18 -18.27
N GLY A 61 0.96 -30.00 -17.15
CA GLY A 61 2.37 -30.40 -16.98
C GLY A 61 3.39 -29.30 -17.30
N ASP A 62 2.92 -28.11 -17.73
CA ASP A 62 3.73 -26.92 -17.91
C ASP A 62 3.53 -25.94 -16.74
N ILE A 63 4.60 -25.22 -16.37
CA ILE A 63 4.54 -24.19 -15.32
C ILE A 63 4.26 -22.84 -15.99
N GLU A 64 3.10 -22.26 -15.71
CA GLU A 64 2.71 -20.94 -16.18
C GLU A 64 2.66 -19.92 -15.03
N SER A 65 3.27 -18.75 -15.23
CA SER A 65 3.18 -17.66 -14.27
C SER A 65 1.84 -16.93 -14.44
N SER A 66 1.00 -17.00 -13.41
CA SER A 66 -0.33 -16.37 -13.35
C SER A 66 -0.39 -15.28 -12.29
N MET A 67 -1.15 -14.24 -12.56
CA MET A 67 -1.35 -13.12 -11.62
C MET A 67 -2.61 -13.35 -10.78
N PHE A 68 -2.44 -13.33 -9.46
CA PHE A 68 -3.54 -13.44 -8.52
C PHE A 68 -3.74 -12.15 -7.75
N ILE A 69 -5.01 -11.76 -7.60
CA ILE A 69 -5.41 -10.62 -6.79
C ILE A 69 -5.66 -11.11 -5.37
N GLY A 70 -4.97 -10.51 -4.42
CA GLY A 70 -5.15 -10.74 -3.00
C GLY A 70 -5.74 -9.54 -2.29
N GLN A 71 -6.28 -9.77 -1.10
CA GLN A 71 -6.65 -8.72 -0.16
C GLN A 71 -6.00 -8.97 1.20
N VAL A 72 -5.44 -7.91 1.78
CA VAL A 72 -4.92 -7.96 3.16
C VAL A 72 -6.10 -8.11 4.14
N VAL A 73 -6.13 -9.21 4.89
CA VAL A 73 -7.23 -9.55 5.80
C VAL A 73 -6.88 -9.39 7.27
N GLY A 74 -5.60 -9.36 7.62
CA GLY A 74 -5.16 -9.24 9.02
C GLY A 74 -3.66 -9.01 9.15
N PHE A 75 -3.21 -8.82 10.39
CA PHE A 75 -1.79 -8.80 10.74
C PHE A 75 -1.58 -9.37 12.14
N ARG A 76 -0.37 -9.86 12.40
CA ARG A 76 0.08 -10.38 13.69
C ARG A 76 1.55 -10.07 13.93
N LEU A 77 1.98 -10.15 15.19
CA LEU A 77 3.39 -10.14 15.56
C LEU A 77 3.82 -11.60 15.77
N SER A 78 4.82 -12.06 15.02
CA SER A 78 5.43 -13.39 15.16
C SER A 78 6.93 -13.23 15.30
N ASP A 79 7.53 -13.77 16.36
CA ASP A 79 8.99 -13.76 16.57
C ASP A 79 9.64 -12.36 16.46
N GLY A 80 8.92 -11.31 16.87
CA GLY A 80 9.38 -9.91 16.79
C GLY A 80 9.21 -9.25 15.42
N VAL A 81 8.65 -9.95 14.44
CA VAL A 81 8.38 -9.44 13.09
C VAL A 81 6.87 -9.29 12.88
N TYR A 82 6.46 -8.15 12.34
CA TYR A 82 5.06 -7.95 11.93
C TYR A 82 4.80 -8.64 10.59
N ILE A 83 3.76 -9.47 10.57
CA ILE A 83 3.34 -10.27 9.42
C ILE A 83 1.91 -9.90 9.08
N TRP A 84 1.65 -9.63 7.80
CA TRP A 84 0.32 -9.40 7.25
C TRP A 84 -0.15 -10.65 6.53
N SER A 85 -1.41 -11.02 6.73
CA SER A 85 -2.02 -12.15 6.04
C SER A 85 -2.88 -11.63 4.89
N VAL A 86 -2.66 -12.20 3.71
CA VAL A 86 -3.35 -11.86 2.46
C VAL A 86 -4.16 -13.06 2.02
N ARG A 87 -5.46 -12.86 1.76
CA ARG A 87 -6.32 -13.88 1.15
C ARG A 87 -6.41 -13.63 -0.35
N PHE A 88 -6.04 -14.62 -1.15
CA PHE A 88 -6.12 -14.60 -2.61
C PHE A 88 -7.46 -15.14 -3.12
N THR A 89 -7.76 -14.87 -4.39
CA THR A 89 -9.02 -15.27 -5.05
C THR A 89 -9.16 -16.78 -5.25
N ASP A 90 -8.05 -17.51 -5.27
CA ASP A 90 -7.99 -18.98 -5.25
C ASP A 90 -8.36 -19.58 -3.88
N GLY A 91 -8.44 -18.75 -2.83
CA GLY A 91 -8.75 -19.15 -1.47
C GLY A 91 -7.54 -19.23 -0.55
N ASP A 92 -6.33 -19.14 -1.10
CA ASP A 92 -5.09 -19.28 -0.33
C ASP A 92 -4.87 -18.10 0.60
N LEU A 93 -4.27 -18.41 1.76
CA LEU A 93 -3.88 -17.43 2.76
C LEU A 93 -2.36 -17.42 2.86
N CYS A 94 -1.75 -16.33 2.40
CA CYS A 94 -0.30 -16.18 2.42
C CYS A 94 0.11 -15.09 3.39
N ASP A 95 1.25 -15.29 4.02
CA ASP A 95 1.84 -14.35 4.97
C ASP A 95 2.93 -13.52 4.31
N TYR A 96 2.90 -12.23 4.59
CA TYR A 96 3.81 -11.24 4.03
C TYR A 96 4.48 -10.44 5.14
N GLU A 97 5.80 -10.32 5.07
CA GLU A 97 6.53 -9.28 5.78
C GLU A 97 6.29 -7.91 5.15
N ALA A 98 6.68 -6.84 5.86
CA ALA A 98 6.43 -5.47 5.42
C ALA A 98 6.96 -5.17 4.01
N GLU A 99 8.17 -5.62 3.67
CA GLU A 99 8.76 -5.38 2.36
C GLU A 99 8.07 -6.18 1.25
N GLN A 100 7.77 -7.45 1.50
CA GLN A 100 7.06 -8.30 0.54
C GLN A 100 5.66 -7.72 0.26
N LEU A 101 4.94 -7.29 1.30
CA LEU A 101 3.65 -6.65 1.16
C LEU A 101 3.76 -5.34 0.36
N ALA A 102 4.77 -4.52 0.63
CA ALA A 102 4.99 -3.25 -0.05
C ALA A 102 5.24 -3.44 -1.54
N ARG A 103 6.01 -4.48 -1.91
CA ARG A 103 6.23 -4.86 -3.31
C ARG A 103 4.94 -5.34 -3.97
N ALA A 104 4.14 -6.16 -3.30
CA ALA A 104 2.87 -6.65 -3.84
C ALA A 104 1.82 -5.54 -4.03
N VAL A 105 1.79 -4.55 -3.11
CA VAL A 105 0.96 -3.35 -3.23
C VAL A 105 1.45 -2.45 -4.36
N ASN A 106 2.76 -2.20 -4.43
CA ASN A 106 3.35 -1.42 -5.50
C ASN A 106 3.06 -2.06 -6.86
N ARG A 107 3.16 -3.39 -6.96
CA ARG A 107 2.83 -4.15 -8.16
C ARG A 107 1.37 -3.98 -8.57
N ALA A 108 0.44 -4.05 -7.62
CA ALA A 108 -0.97 -3.78 -7.88
C ALA A 108 -1.20 -2.38 -8.46
N HIS A 109 -0.50 -1.37 -7.92
CA HIS A 109 -0.53 -0.01 -8.45
C HIS A 109 0.08 0.09 -9.87
N GLU A 110 1.18 -0.60 -10.14
CA GLU A 110 1.84 -0.57 -11.46
C GLU A 110 0.98 -1.08 -12.60
N ILE A 111 0.04 -1.99 -12.31
CA ILE A 111 -0.87 -2.55 -13.30
C ILE A 111 -2.30 -1.97 -13.18
N ASP A 112 -2.40 -0.77 -12.59
CA ASP A 112 -3.63 0.03 -12.48
C ASP A 112 -4.77 -0.65 -11.71
N VAL A 113 -4.46 -1.59 -10.80
CA VAL A 113 -5.45 -2.12 -9.86
C VAL A 113 -5.61 -1.15 -8.70
N SER A 114 -6.86 -0.75 -8.44
CA SER A 114 -7.19 0.10 -7.28
C SER A 114 -6.84 -0.60 -5.97
N VAL A 115 -5.73 -0.18 -5.37
CA VAL A 115 -5.18 -0.73 -4.12
C VAL A 115 -6.15 -0.51 -2.96
N THR A 116 -6.68 0.70 -2.82
CA THR A 116 -7.59 1.05 -1.73
C THR A 116 -9.02 0.67 -2.10
N SER A 117 -9.72 -0.05 -1.23
CA SER A 117 -11.17 -0.23 -1.30
C SER A 117 -11.87 1.04 -0.83
N GLU A 118 -12.81 1.57 -1.63
CA GLU A 118 -13.74 2.65 -1.23
C GLU A 118 -14.68 2.23 -0.09
#